data_AF-A0A510KAK7-F1
#
_entry.id   AF-A0A510KAK7-F1
#
_cell.length_a   1.000
_cell.length_b   1.000
_cell.length_c   1.000
_cell.angle_alpha   90.00
_cell.angle_beta   90.00
_cell.angle_gamma   90.00
#
_symmetry.space_group_name_H-M   'P 1'
#
loop_
_entity.id
_entity.type
_entity.pdbx_description
1 polymer ?
#
loop_
_entity_poly.entity_id
_entity_poly.type
_entity_poly.pdbx_seq_one_letter_code
_entity_poly.pdbx_strand_id
1 'polypeptide(L)'
;MIYRETMESKFFEEWFREILLRDIEKLKKSILIVMDNARFHRKNILEKIIKGTGHCLLFLPPYSPDLNPIEKLWANMKKKLKDIAHNFNTLEEAVTSVLFNKLVQF
;
A
#
# COMPACT_ATOMS: atom_id res chain seq x y z
N MET A 1 3.99 -12.67 6.19
CA MET A 1 4.87 -11.58 6.67
C MET A 1 3.98 -10.57 7.40
N ILE A 2 4.26 -10.27 8.68
CA ILE A 2 3.44 -9.36 9.51
C ILE A 2 4.31 -8.18 9.92
N TYR A 3 3.86 -6.96 9.63
CA TYR A 3 4.50 -5.73 10.08
C TYR A 3 4.16 -5.46 11.55
N ARG A 4 5.16 -5.27 12.41
CA ARG A 4 4.95 -5.05 13.85
C ARG A 4 5.69 -3.85 14.44
N GLU A 5 6.57 -3.21 13.69
CA GLU A 5 7.47 -2.17 14.23
C GLU A 5 7.60 -0.97 13.28
N THR A 6 8.82 -0.56 12.94
CA THR A 6 9.12 0.53 11.99
C THR A 6 9.39 -0.05 10.61
N MET A 7 8.92 0.63 9.56
CA MET A 7 9.15 0.19 8.18
C MET A 7 10.60 0.45 7.77
N GLU A 8 11.32 -0.64 7.49
CA GLU A 8 12.68 -0.61 6.97
C GLU A 8 12.72 -1.05 5.50
N SER A 9 13.76 -0.58 4.79
CA SER A 9 13.93 -0.88 3.36
C SER A 9 13.95 -2.39 3.07
N LYS A 10 14.64 -3.18 3.90
CA LYS A 10 14.76 -4.63 3.68
C LYS A 10 13.41 -5.34 3.81
N PHE A 11 12.66 -5.02 4.86
CA PHE A 11 11.32 -5.58 5.07
C PHE A 11 10.36 -5.17 3.95
N PHE A 12 10.41 -3.90 3.52
CA PHE A 12 9.61 -3.42 2.40
C PHE A 12 9.95 -4.13 1.09
N GLU A 13 11.24 -4.35 0.80
CA GLU A 13 11.68 -5.04 -0.41
C GLU A 13 11.28 -6.51 -0.43
N GLU A 14 11.32 -7.18 0.72
CA GLU A 14 10.82 -8.54 0.88
C GLU A 14 9.29 -8.59 0.69
N TRP A 15 8.55 -7.66 1.30
CA TRP A 15 7.11 -7.51 1.05
C TRP A 15 6.80 -7.32 -0.43
N PHE A 16 7.52 -6.40 -1.07
CA PHE A 16 7.31 -6.01 -2.45
C PHE A 16 7.50 -7.20 -3.38
N ARG A 17 8.55 -8.00 -3.14
CA ARG A 17 8.84 -9.21 -3.93
C ARG A 17 7.87 -10.35 -3.63
N GLU A 18 7.73 -10.71 -2.37
CA GLU A 18 7.10 -11.97 -1.97
C GLU A 18 5.57 -11.89 -1.91
N ILE A 19 5.02 -10.68 -1.76
CA ILE A 19 3.59 -10.46 -1.63
C ILE A 19 3.07 -9.65 -2.81
N LEU A 20 3.53 -8.39 -2.98
CA LEU A 20 2.96 -7.51 -4.00
C LEU A 20 3.15 -8.09 -5.42
N LEU A 21 4.39 -8.41 -5.81
CA LEU A 21 4.66 -8.95 -7.15
C LEU A 21 3.93 -10.27 -7.40
N ARG A 22 4.04 -11.23 -6.47
CA ARG A 22 3.33 -12.50 -6.55
C ARG A 22 1.82 -12.33 -6.75
N ASP A 23 1.21 -11.35 -6.08
CA ASP A 23 -0.24 -11.16 -6.15
C ASP A 23 -0.68 -10.43 -7.42
N ILE A 24 0.10 -9.46 -7.91
CA ILE A 24 -0.21 -8.80 -9.19
C ILE A 24 0.08 -9.69 -10.41
N GLU A 25 1.04 -10.63 -10.34
CA GLU A 25 1.30 -11.60 -11.41
C GLU A 25 0.07 -12.46 -11.72
N LYS A 26 -0.74 -12.77 -10.70
CA LYS A 26 -2.00 -13.52 -10.86
C LYS A 26 -3.01 -12.81 -11.76
N LEU A 27 -2.90 -11.47 -11.90
CA LEU A 27 -3.78 -10.67 -12.74
C LEU A 27 -3.49 -10.84 -14.24
N LYS A 28 -2.33 -11.43 -14.60
CA LYS A 28 -1.90 -11.69 -15.99
C LYS A 28 -1.93 -10.44 -16.88
N LYS A 29 -1.61 -9.28 -16.31
CA LYS A 29 -1.58 -7.98 -17.00
C LYS A 29 -0.32 -7.22 -16.60
N SER A 30 0.14 -6.34 -17.49
CA SER A 30 1.11 -5.31 -17.11
C SER A 30 0.44 -4.30 -16.17
N ILE A 31 1.14 -3.90 -15.12
CA ILE A 31 0.63 -3.04 -14.04
C ILE A 31 1.61 -1.89 -13.87
N LEU A 32 1.06 -0.68 -13.72
CA LEU A 32 1.79 0.49 -13.27
C LEU A 32 1.70 0.58 -11.75
N ILE A 33 2.83 0.43 -11.08
CA ILE A 33 2.96 0.55 -9.62
C ILE A 33 3.37 1.99 -9.31
N VAL A 34 2.46 2.74 -8.68
CA VAL A 34 2.70 4.13 -8.27
C VAL A 34 3.26 4.17 -6.86
N MET A 35 4.38 4.87 -6.68
CA MET A 35 5.15 4.94 -5.43
C MET A 35 5.37 6.40 -5.02
N ASP A 36 5.27 6.68 -3.72
CA ASP A 36 5.78 7.93 -3.16
C ASP A 36 7.33 7.87 -2.99
N ASN A 37 7.93 8.91 -2.43
CA ASN A 37 9.37 8.98 -2.19
C ASN A 37 9.76 8.65 -0.73
N ALA A 38 9.03 7.77 -0.03
CA ALA A 38 9.43 7.32 1.29
C ALA A 38 10.88 6.79 1.28
N ARG A 39 11.66 7.06 2.34
CA ARG A 39 13.10 6.74 2.39
C ARG A 39 13.40 5.25 2.16
N PHE A 40 12.48 4.38 2.55
CA PHE A 40 12.59 2.92 2.37
C PHE A 40 12.18 2.44 0.96
N HIS A 41 11.59 3.28 0.12
CA HIS A 41 11.31 2.98 -1.29
C HIS A 41 12.56 3.22 -2.15
N ARG A 42 13.58 2.37 -1.98
CA ARG A 42 14.86 2.50 -2.69
C ARG A 42 14.69 2.22 -4.19
N LYS A 43 14.48 3.28 -4.98
CA LYS A 43 14.15 3.24 -6.42
C LYS A 43 15.00 2.24 -7.21
N ASN A 44 16.33 2.34 -7.07
CA ASN A 44 17.29 1.47 -7.74
C ASN A 44 17.17 -0.01 -7.38
N ILE A 45 16.72 -0.35 -6.17
CA ILE A 45 16.49 -1.74 -5.76
C ILE A 45 15.15 -2.22 -6.31
N LEU A 46 14.10 -1.40 -6.21
CA LEU A 46 12.77 -1.75 -6.73
C LEU A 46 12.78 -1.93 -8.26
N GLU A 47 13.48 -1.06 -9.00
CA GLU A 47 13.68 -1.22 -10.45
C GLU A 47 14.40 -2.52 -10.80
N LYS A 48 15.39 -2.94 -10.01
CA LYS A 48 16.05 -4.24 -10.19
C LYS A 48 15.10 -5.40 -9.89
N ILE A 49 14.22 -5.25 -8.89
CA ILE A 49 13.23 -6.27 -8.52
C ILE A 49 12.23 -6.49 -9.65
N ILE A 50 11.73 -5.43 -10.28
CA ILE A 50 10.72 -5.53 -11.35
C ILE A 50 11.31 -5.77 -12.74
N LYS A 51 12.64 -5.82 -12.88
CA LYS A 51 13.28 -5.95 -14.20
C LYS A 51 12.85 -7.26 -14.87
N GLY A 52 12.23 -7.14 -16.05
CA GLY A 52 11.80 -8.29 -16.85
C GLY A 52 10.41 -8.85 -16.53
N THR A 53 9.70 -8.30 -15.53
CA THR A 53 8.32 -8.74 -15.20
C THR A 53 7.26 -8.14 -16.14
N GLY A 54 7.62 -7.09 -16.89
CA GLY A 54 6.69 -6.31 -17.72
C GLY A 54 5.84 -5.30 -16.93
N HIS A 55 6.02 -5.21 -15.60
CA HIS A 55 5.43 -4.15 -14.78
C HIS A 55 6.28 -2.87 -14.84
N CYS A 56 5.66 -1.73 -14.51
CA CYS A 56 6.32 -0.42 -14.51
C CYS A 56 6.25 0.21 -13.12
N LEU A 57 7.29 0.98 -12.75
CA LEU A 57 7.28 1.82 -11.55
C LEU A 57 7.15 3.29 -11.96
N LEU A 58 6.27 4.01 -11.28
CA LEU A 58 6.15 5.46 -11.37
C LEU A 58 6.32 6.07 -9.99
N PHE A 59 7.39 6.83 -9.80
CA PHE A 59 7.59 7.60 -8.58
C PHE A 59 6.98 8.99 -8.73
N LEU A 60 6.11 9.35 -7.79
CA LEU A 60 5.50 10.68 -7.76
C LEU A 60 6.55 11.77 -7.46
N PRO A 61 6.31 13.03 -7.85
CA PRO A 61 7.17 14.14 -7.43
C PRO A 61 7.18 14.30 -5.90
N PRO A 62 8.25 14.88 -5.31
CA PRO A 62 8.29 15.19 -3.89
C PRO A 62 7.11 16.06 -3.44
N TYR A 63 6.64 15.85 -2.21
CA TYR A 63 5.57 16.65 -1.59
C TYR A 63 4.28 16.75 -2.42
N SER A 64 3.95 15.71 -3.19
CA SER A 64 2.73 15.66 -4.02
C SER A 64 1.70 14.63 -3.50
N PRO A 65 1.20 14.75 -2.26
CA PRO A 65 0.22 13.82 -1.71
C PRO A 65 -1.13 13.88 -2.44
N ASP A 66 -1.44 15.00 -3.09
CA ASP A 66 -2.60 15.21 -3.96
C ASP A 66 -2.60 14.28 -5.18
N LEU A 67 -1.41 13.88 -5.66
CA LEU A 67 -1.25 12.92 -6.75
C LEU A 67 -1.31 11.46 -6.30
N ASN A 68 -1.39 11.18 -5.00
CA ASN A 68 -1.46 9.83 -4.45
C ASN A 68 -2.89 9.47 -4.02
N PRO A 69 -3.65 8.69 -4.80
CA PRO A 69 -5.07 8.42 -4.50
C PRO A 69 -5.32 7.75 -3.14
N ILE A 70 -4.33 7.02 -2.60
CA ILE A 70 -4.46 6.35 -1.30
C ILE A 70 -4.63 7.37 -0.15
N GLU A 71 -4.14 8.61 -0.30
CA GLU A 71 -4.29 9.66 0.71
C GLU A 71 -5.77 10.02 0.95
N LYS A 72 -6.56 10.08 -0.14
CA LYS A 72 -8.01 10.30 -0.05
C LYS A 72 -8.71 9.12 0.59
N LEU A 73 -8.26 7.90 0.34
CA LEU A 73 -8.77 6.70 1.01
C LEU A 73 -8.50 6.78 2.52
N TRP A 74 -7.27 7.12 2.92
CA TRP A 74 -6.87 7.27 4.33
C TRP A 74 -7.65 8.38 5.03
N ALA A 75 -7.84 9.54 4.40
CA ALA A 75 -8.64 10.63 4.97
C ALA A 75 -10.09 10.17 5.25
N ASN A 76 -10.71 9.48 4.30
CA ASN A 76 -12.05 8.93 4.46
C ASN A 76 -12.14 7.86 5.54
N MET A 77 -11.13 6.98 5.62
CA MET A 77 -11.06 5.94 6.65
C MET A 77 -10.93 6.54 8.03
N LYS A 78 -10.00 7.48 8.23
CA LYS A 78 -9.80 8.17 9.51
C LYS A 78 -11.07 8.89 9.97
N LYS A 79 -11.80 9.54 9.05
CA LYS A 79 -13.08 10.16 9.35
C LYS A 79 -14.09 9.15 9.89
N LYS A 80 -14.26 8.00 9.23
CA LYS A 80 -15.17 6.95 9.71
C LYS A 80 -14.72 6.33 11.03
N LEU A 81 -13.43 6.06 11.18
CA LEU A 81 -12.86 5.47 12.40
C LEU A 81 -13.07 6.38 13.60
N LYS A 82 -13.00 7.70 13.43
CA LYS A 82 -13.30 8.66 14.51
C LYS A 82 -14.69 8.42 15.12
N ASP A 83 -15.67 8.05 14.31
CA ASP A 83 -17.05 7.87 14.74
C ASP A 83 -17.32 6.48 15.31
N ILE A 84 -16.60 5.44 14.86
CA ILE A 84 -16.93 4.04 15.21
C ILE A 84 -15.87 3.30 16.03
N ALA A 85 -14.64 3.83 16.16
CA ALA A 85 -13.54 3.08 16.75
C ALA A 85 -13.79 2.67 18.21
N HIS A 86 -14.59 3.45 18.96
CA HIS A 86 -14.97 3.13 20.35
C HIS A 86 -15.88 1.91 20.48
N ASN A 87 -16.44 1.40 19.37
CA ASN A 87 -17.29 0.21 19.36
C ASN A 87 -16.48 -1.09 19.23
N PHE A 88 -15.15 -1.00 19.11
CA PHE A 88 -14.26 -2.14 18.89
C PHE A 88 -13.23 -2.25 20.02
N ASN A 89 -12.78 -3.47 20.28
CA ASN A 89 -11.77 -3.72 21.32
C ASN A 89 -10.36 -3.38 20.83
N THR A 90 -10.13 -3.47 19.52
CA THR A 90 -8.84 -3.18 18.91
C THR A 90 -8.96 -2.27 17.70
N LEU A 91 -7.88 -1.53 17.42
CA LEU A 91 -7.79 -0.73 16.19
C LEU A 91 -7.85 -1.60 14.94
N GLU A 92 -7.28 -2.81 14.99
CA GLU A 92 -7.30 -3.77 13.89
C GLU A 92 -8.73 -4.15 13.51
N GLU A 93 -9.58 -4.47 14.49
CA GLU A 93 -11.01 -4.76 14.27
C GLU A 93 -11.73 -3.56 13.62
N ALA A 94 -11.52 -2.35 14.16
CA ALA A 94 -12.15 -1.14 13.64
C ALA A 94 -11.72 -0.85 12.19
N VAL A 95 -10.42 -0.91 11.89
CA VAL A 95 -9.86 -0.71 10.54
C VAL A 95 -10.40 -1.76 9.57
N THR A 96 -10.42 -3.01 9.99
CA THR A 96 -10.93 -4.14 9.22
C THR A 96 -12.40 -3.92 8.85
N SER A 97 -13.23 -3.52 9.82
CA SER A 97 -14.64 -3.19 9.58
C SER A 97 -14.83 -2.07 8.54
N VAL A 98 -14.05 -0.99 8.62
CA VAL A 98 -14.14 0.12 7.66
C VAL A 98 -13.70 -0.29 6.26
N LEU A 99 -12.64 -1.10 6.15
CA LEU A 99 -12.11 -1.59 4.88
C LEU A 99 -13.10 -2.52 4.18
N PHE A 100 -13.64 -3.53 4.87
CA PHE A 100 -14.58 -4.47 4.28
C PHE A 100 -15.90 -3.81 3.87
N ASN A 101 -16.42 -2.87 4.66
CA ASN A 101 -17.62 -2.11 4.29
C ASN A 101 -17.45 -1.23 3.05
N LYS A 102 -16.20 -0.89 2.65
CA LYS A 102 -15.92 -0.15 1.41
C LYS A 102 -15.50 -1.05 0.22
N LEU A 103 -14.92 -2.21 0.48
CA LEU A 103 -14.39 -3.11 -0.55
C LEU A 103 -15.38 -4.18 -1.02
N VAL A 104 -16.47 -4.43 -0.27
CA VAL A 104 -17.49 -5.46 -0.57
C VAL A 104 -18.79 -4.86 -1.14
N GLN A 105 -18.79 -3.58 -1.55
CA GLN A 105 -19.95 -2.93 -2.18
C GLN A 105 -19.75 -2.65 -3.69
N PHE A 106 -19.01 -3.51 -4.39
CA PHE A 106 -19.02 -3.61 -5.86
C PHE A 106 -19.47 -4.99 -6.29
#